data_AF-U9U8A4-F1
#
_entry.id   AF-U9U8A4-F1
#
_cell.length_a   1.000
_cell.length_b   1.000
_cell.length_c   1.000
_cell.angle_alpha   90.00
_cell.angle_beta   90.00
_cell.angle_gamma   90.00
#
_symmetry.space_group_name_H-M   'P 1'
#
loop_
_entity.id
_entity.type
_entity.pdbx_description
1 polymer ?
#
loop_
_entity_poly.entity_id
_entity_poly.type
_entity_poly.pdbx_seq_one_letter_code
_entity_poly.pdbx_strand_id
1 'polypeptide(L)'
;MKRPISDYNVGGGVWRLKWHPTRKNYILAACMHNGFHVIKVEEDMTMKTINSFMKHESLAYGVDWNYSDQRNSLIASCSFYDHIIHLWEPTLD
;
A
#
# COMPACT_ATOMS: atom_id res chain seq x y z
N MET A 1 -22.53 -1.34 -14.23
CA MET A 1 -21.13 -1.77 -14.47
C MET A 1 -21.07 -3.28 -14.26
N LYS A 2 -20.49 -4.08 -15.17
CA LYS A 2 -20.54 -5.57 -15.10
C LYS A 2 -19.19 -6.26 -14.99
N ARG A 3 -18.08 -5.55 -15.24
CA ARG A 3 -16.71 -6.08 -15.17
C ARG A 3 -15.74 -4.99 -14.70
N PRO A 4 -14.69 -5.35 -13.95
CA PRO A 4 -13.60 -4.43 -13.61
C PRO A 4 -12.82 -4.00 -14.87
N ILE A 5 -12.11 -2.87 -14.78
CA ILE A 5 -11.19 -2.39 -15.83
C ILE A 5 -9.92 -3.24 -15.83
N SER A 6 -9.38 -3.52 -14.64
CA SER A 6 -8.27 -4.44 -14.41
C SER A 6 -8.39 -5.07 -13.02
N ASP A 7 -7.79 -6.25 -12.86
CA ASP A 7 -7.73 -6.99 -11.60
C ASP A 7 -6.26 -7.24 -11.25
N TYR A 8 -5.93 -7.20 -9.96
CA TYR A 8 -4.59 -7.51 -9.49
C TYR A 8 -4.65 -8.27 -8.17
N ASN A 9 -4.03 -9.45 -8.15
CA ASN A 9 -3.98 -10.29 -6.96
C ASN A 9 -2.76 -9.92 -6.11
N VAL A 10 -3.03 -9.38 -4.92
CA VAL A 10 -2.01 -8.98 -3.94
C VAL A 10 -1.71 -10.05 -2.89
N GLY A 11 -2.17 -11.30 -3.10
CA GLY A 11 -1.80 -12.46 -2.26
C GLY A 11 -2.46 -12.55 -0.89
N GLY A 12 -3.40 -11.66 -0.55
CA GLY A 12 -4.10 -11.66 0.74
C GLY A 12 -5.37 -10.80 0.72
N GLY A 13 -6.14 -10.84 1.82
CA GLY A 13 -7.33 -10.01 1.99
C GLY A 13 -6.97 -8.52 2.03
N VAL A 14 -7.54 -7.71 1.15
CA VAL A 14 -7.31 -6.27 1.10
C VAL A 14 -8.19 -5.57 2.14
N TRP A 15 -7.56 -5.03 3.18
CA TRP A 15 -8.28 -4.33 4.26
C TRP A 15 -8.39 -2.84 4.01
N ARG A 16 -7.31 -2.21 3.53
CA ARG A 16 -7.25 -0.76 3.31
C ARG A 16 -6.42 -0.41 2.08
N LEU A 17 -6.91 0.53 1.29
CA LEU A 17 -6.22 1.11 0.14
C LEU A 17 -6.11 2.63 0.29
N LYS A 18 -4.96 3.21 -0.09
CA LYS A 18 -4.72 4.66 -0.12
C LYS A 18 -3.95 5.06 -1.37
N TRP A 19 -4.55 5.92 -2.19
CA TRP A 19 -3.81 6.60 -3.25
C TRP A 19 -2.74 7.52 -2.65
N HIS A 20 -1.56 7.54 -3.27
CA HIS A 20 -0.52 8.47 -2.88
C HIS A 20 -1.00 9.92 -3.12
N PRO A 21 -0.76 10.87 -2.18
CA PRO A 21 -1.34 12.21 -2.22
C PRO A 21 -0.95 13.05 -3.44
N THR A 22 0.29 12.90 -3.93
CA THR A 22 0.81 13.66 -5.09
C THR A 22 1.14 12.80 -6.32
N ARG A 23 1.71 11.61 -6.14
CA ARG A 23 2.07 10.68 -7.21
C ARG A 23 0.90 9.73 -7.56
N LYS A 24 0.04 10.16 -8.48
CA LYS A 24 -1.27 9.54 -8.76
C LYS A 24 -1.24 8.10 -9.28
N ASN A 25 -0.08 7.58 -9.66
CA ASN A 25 0.10 6.23 -10.17
C ASN A 25 0.43 5.21 -9.07
N TYR A 26 0.45 5.59 -7.78
CA TYR A 26 0.75 4.66 -6.69
C TYR A 26 -0.43 4.48 -5.73
N ILE A 27 -0.70 3.21 -5.40
CA ILE A 27 -1.65 2.78 -4.39
C ILE A 27 -0.87 2.08 -3.28
N LEU A 28 -1.18 2.40 -2.04
CA LEU A 28 -0.72 1.68 -0.87
C LEU A 28 -1.81 0.76 -0.37
N ALA A 29 -1.47 -0.49 -0.09
CA ALA A 29 -2.39 -1.52 0.35
C ALA A 29 -1.95 -2.13 1.69
N ALA A 30 -2.90 -2.27 2.62
CA ALA A 30 -2.78 -3.13 3.80
C ALA A 30 -3.52 -4.44 3.50
N CYS A 31 -2.78 -5.54 3.41
CA CYS A 31 -3.24 -6.81 2.89
C CYS A 31 -3.31 -7.90 3.96
N MET A 32 -4.04 -7.70 5.06
CA MET A 32 -4.23 -8.68 6.16
C MET A 32 -2.99 -9.59 6.41
N HIS A 33 -3.01 -10.83 5.91
CA HIS A 33 -1.96 -11.85 6.10
C HIS A 33 -0.75 -11.74 5.16
N ASN A 34 -0.72 -10.75 4.28
CA ASN A 34 0.33 -10.52 3.30
C ASN A 34 0.93 -9.09 3.41
N GLY A 35 0.96 -8.54 4.63
CA GLY A 35 1.66 -7.29 4.91
C GLY A 35 1.15 -6.07 4.15
N PHE A 36 2.07 -5.16 3.81
CA PHE A 36 1.76 -3.89 3.15
C PHE A 36 2.47 -3.79 1.80
N HIS A 37 1.79 -3.27 0.78
CA HIS A 37 2.32 -3.19 -0.57
C HIS A 37 2.14 -1.81 -1.17
N VAL A 38 3.18 -1.32 -1.86
CA VAL A 38 3.05 -0.22 -2.81
C VAL A 38 2.86 -0.81 -4.20
N ILE A 39 1.75 -0.46 -4.82
CA ILE A 39 1.32 -0.94 -6.14
C ILE A 39 1.40 0.26 -7.09
N LYS A 40 2.17 0.11 -8.16
CA LYS A 40 2.19 1.04 -9.29
C LYS A 40 1.08 0.66 -10.25
N VAL A 41 0.33 1.66 -10.70
CA VAL A 41 -0.68 1.57 -11.75
C VAL A 41 -0.09 2.24 -12.99
N GLU A 42 0.13 1.46 -14.03
CA GLU A 42 0.68 1.94 -15.30
C GLU A 42 -0.43 2.61 -16.14
N GLU A 43 -0.04 3.32 -17.20
CA GLU A 43 -0.99 4.04 -18.08
C GLU A 43 -2.01 3.12 -18.75
N ASP A 44 -1.64 1.87 -19.03
CA ASP A 44 -2.49 0.83 -19.60
C ASP A 44 -3.40 0.14 -18.55
N MET A 45 -3.46 0.68 -17.34
CA MET A 45 -4.21 0.15 -16.19
C MET A 45 -3.68 -1.19 -15.65
N THR A 46 -2.52 -1.65 -16.11
CA THR A 46 -1.84 -2.77 -15.46
C THR A 46 -1.30 -2.33 -14.11
N MET A 47 -1.20 -3.30 -13.20
CA MET A 47 -0.79 -3.08 -11.82
C MET A 47 0.42 -3.94 -11.48
N LYS A 48 1.34 -3.40 -10.69
CA LYS A 48 2.53 -4.11 -10.22
C LYS A 48 2.92 -3.67 -8.82
N THR A 49 3.09 -4.63 -7.91
CA THR A 49 3.75 -4.38 -6.63
C THR A 49 5.22 -4.01 -6.85
N ILE A 50 5.61 -2.84 -6.36
CA ILE A 50 7.00 -2.33 -6.43
C ILE A 50 7.71 -2.37 -5.08
N ASN A 51 6.97 -2.34 -3.96
CA ASN A 51 7.53 -2.49 -2.63
C ASN A 51 6.60 -3.33 -1.76
N SER A 52 7.20 -4.05 -0.82
CA SER A 52 6.50 -4.86 0.18
C SER A 52 7.12 -4.63 1.56
N PHE A 53 6.29 -4.42 2.57
CA PHE A 53 6.71 -4.27 3.95
C PHE A 53 6.03 -5.32 4.83
N MET A 54 6.84 -6.21 5.42
CA MET A 54 6.41 -7.47 6.06
C MET A 54 6.83 -7.56 7.53
N LYS A 55 7.02 -6.42 8.22
CA LYS A 55 7.59 -6.40 9.58
C LYS A 55 6.56 -6.52 10.71
N HIS A 56 5.26 -6.51 10.39
CA HIS A 56 4.24 -6.85 11.37
C HIS A 56 4.12 -8.37 11.48
N GLU A 57 4.14 -8.91 12.70
CA GLU A 57 3.94 -10.34 12.97
C GLU A 57 2.45 -10.73 12.98
N SER A 58 1.57 -9.75 12.74
CA SER A 58 0.12 -9.87 12.82
C SER A 58 -0.57 -9.23 11.60
N LEU A 59 -1.89 -9.08 11.63
CA LEU A 59 -2.64 -8.57 10.48
C LEU A 59 -2.27 -7.13 10.10
N ALA A 60 -1.96 -6.91 8.83
CA ALA A 60 -1.83 -5.58 8.26
C ALA A 60 -3.19 -4.87 8.25
N TYR A 61 -3.32 -3.81 9.06
CA TYR A 61 -4.62 -3.16 9.32
C TYR A 61 -4.63 -1.68 8.89
N GLY A 62 -3.86 -0.83 9.54
CA GLY A 62 -3.82 0.59 9.22
C GLY A 62 -2.68 0.94 8.29
N VAL A 63 -2.94 1.79 7.29
CA VAL A 63 -1.89 2.33 6.44
C VAL A 63 -2.27 3.73 5.93
N ASP A 64 -1.30 4.64 5.87
CA ASP A 64 -1.46 5.96 5.26
C ASP A 64 -0.14 6.53 4.75
N TRP A 65 -0.26 7.43 3.78
CA TRP A 65 0.85 8.26 3.33
C TRP A 65 0.96 9.50 4.21
N ASN A 66 2.18 9.95 4.47
CA ASN A 66 2.42 11.28 5.01
C ASN A 66 2.12 12.33 3.91
N TYR A 67 1.51 13.44 4.30
CA TYR A 67 1.10 14.51 3.38
C TYR A 67 2.04 15.72 3.40
N SER A 68 2.98 15.78 4.35
CA SER A 68 3.75 16.99 4.64
C SER A 68 4.96 17.21 3.75
N ASP A 69 5.62 16.14 3.26
CA ASP A 69 6.76 16.26 2.35
C ASP A 69 6.48 15.51 1.05
N GLN A 70 6.47 16.21 -0.08
CA GLN A 70 6.22 15.61 -1.38
C GLN A 70 7.45 14.92 -1.96
N ARG A 71 8.65 15.21 -1.41
CA ARG A 71 9.90 14.58 -1.84
C ARG A 71 10.07 13.21 -1.21
N ASN A 72 9.65 13.07 0.04
CA ASN A 72 9.76 11.85 0.82
C ASN A 72 8.40 11.18 0.95
N SER A 73 8.23 10.04 0.27
CA SER A 73 6.99 9.26 0.30
C SER A 73 6.88 8.44 1.59
N LEU A 74 6.94 9.10 2.75
CA LEU A 74 6.89 8.46 4.05
C LEU A 74 5.52 7.79 4.27
N ILE A 75 5.54 6.56 4.76
CA ILE A 75 4.38 5.75 5.07
C ILE A 75 4.32 5.49 6.58
N ALA A 76 3.11 5.55 7.13
CA ALA A 76 2.81 4.95 8.42
C ALA A 76 1.95 3.69 8.23
N SER A 77 2.39 2.58 8.79
CA SER A 77 1.61 1.33 8.85
C SER A 77 1.43 0.89 10.29
N CYS A 78 0.32 0.25 10.60
CA CYS A 78 0.08 -0.29 11.93
C CYS A 78 -0.76 -1.56 11.90
N SER A 79 -0.70 -2.29 13.00
CA SER A 79 -1.61 -3.38 13.27
C SER A 79 -2.34 -3.15 14.58
N PHE A 80 -3.63 -3.52 14.56
CA PHE A 80 -4.45 -3.55 15.76
C PHE A 80 -3.96 -4.60 16.77
N TYR A 81 -3.34 -5.70 16.31
CA TYR A 81 -3.05 -6.87 17.13
C TYR A 81 -1.69 -6.81 17.83
N ASP A 82 -0.66 -6.30 17.14
CA ASP A 82 0.67 -6.14 17.74
C ASP A 82 0.86 -4.78 18.41
N HIS A 83 -0.09 -3.86 18.23
CA HIS A 83 -0.06 -2.50 18.78
C HIS A 83 1.15 -1.67 18.32
N ILE A 84 1.75 -2.00 17.18
CA ILE A 84 2.94 -1.32 16.66
C ILE A 84 2.55 -0.37 15.52
N ILE A 85 3.25 0.76 15.45
CA ILE A 85 3.30 1.62 14.27
C ILE A 85 4.72 1.56 13.70
N HIS A 86 4.83 1.32 12.40
CA HIS A 86 6.07 1.44 11.66
C HIS A 86 6.01 2.64 10.72
N LEU A 87 7.13 3.38 10.67
CA LEU A 87 7.39 4.38 9.65
C LEU A 87 8.42 3.84 8.66
N TRP A 88 8.14 3.96 7.37
CA TRP A 88 9.04 3.46 6.33
C TRP A 88 8.85 4.24 5.03
N GLU A 89 9.87 4.17 4.17
CA GLU A 89 9.87 4.83 2.87
C GLU A 89 10.02 3.77 1.76
N PRO A 90 9.16 3.81 0.73
CA PRO A 90 9.33 2.99 -0.45
C PRO A 90 10.33 3.63 -1.41
N THR A 91 10.97 2.79 -2.22
CA THR A 91 11.69 3.26 -3.41
C THR A 91 10.69 3.39 -4.55
N LEU A 92 10.42 4.63 -4.98
CA LEU A 92 9.54 4.94 -6.10
C LEU A 92 10.35 5.44 -7.29
N ASP A 93 9.90 5.12 -8.50
CA ASP A 93 10.39 5.73 -9.75
C ASP A 93 10.00 7.22 -9.83
#